data_AF-A0A0L0UNW1-F1
#
_entry.id   AF-A0A0L0UNW1-F1
#
_cell.length_a   1.000
_cell.length_b   1.000
_cell.length_c   1.000
_cell.angle_alpha   90.00
_cell.angle_beta   90.00
_cell.angle_gamma   90.00
#
_symmetry.space_group_name_H-M   'P 1'
#
loop_
_entity.id
_entity.type
_entity.pdbx_description
1 polymer ?
#
loop_
_entity_poly.entity_id
_entity_poly.type
_entity_poly.pdbx_seq_one_letter_code
_entity_poly.pdbx_strand_id
1 'polypeptide(L)'
;MALTQRFSPPVCIDNLDMEERVHMGSVGTQNRMFHGTWGYIHVPSKELLDSLDPEGLTLEAYHQSLKPTASMVIDPVLFLPSSSANDYAAVFKSQITRTLIKYVATPASRIGLCPLDPPTVEQVDHHAPEIHMLRLMDESDNSAEGIGQVMEALQRQSGLEPEEFFGRLQLMEGDLGTAQIFHAMRSLRSPSEHAEHNLNNVTFALGAAHTLWNISQTILLKHLGNTSAMDDLGVWRYLDALGIRPEKVVQKKDFTKMIQAMELVHEATLAHCLREVMGIQESPIEEVLPVIPASTFNDLVNQCYARFCSPEAWKLASARACPKLSNLLIRMHDFSTVVEANRAMKAGDVGRLIRIWTMWSIMTQSLPGLTHYSAYLPRLVLMITKILPPSLAKLMRHSLLVSPSGRPNHFVAKDFLLENHNYWLKFFFNRTGNGSQI
;
A
#
# COMPACT_ATOMS: atom_id res chain seq x y z
N MET A 1 -6.26 35.73 19.62
CA MET A 1 -6.25 34.26 19.51
C MET A 1 -5.26 33.91 18.41
N ALA A 2 -4.25 33.10 18.71
CA ALA A 2 -3.09 32.91 17.86
C ALA A 2 -3.47 32.29 16.51
N LEU A 3 -3.21 33.03 15.42
CA LEU A 3 -3.24 32.55 14.05
C LEU A 3 -2.25 31.37 13.92
N THR A 4 -2.72 30.13 14.03
CA THR A 4 -1.85 28.97 13.85
C THR A 4 -1.60 28.75 12.35
N GLN A 5 -0.55 29.39 11.84
CA GLN A 5 0.04 29.25 10.49
C GLN A 5 0.66 27.86 10.21
N ARG A 6 0.36 26.83 11.01
CA ARG A 6 1.29 25.69 11.12
C ARG A 6 0.91 24.55 10.17
N PHE A 7 -0.17 23.83 10.39
CA PHE A 7 -0.48 22.66 9.56
C PHE A 7 -1.98 22.36 9.59
N SER A 8 -2.56 21.92 8.48
CA SER A 8 -3.95 21.44 8.45
C SER A 8 -3.99 19.93 8.67
N PRO A 9 -4.99 19.39 9.40
CA PRO A 9 -5.15 17.95 9.55
C PRO A 9 -5.19 17.22 8.20
N PRO A 10 -4.55 16.04 8.06
CA PRO A 10 -4.58 15.28 6.81
C PRO A 10 -6.00 14.99 6.35
N VAL A 11 -6.26 15.16 5.05
CA VAL A 11 -7.55 14.89 4.42
C VAL A 11 -7.42 13.67 3.51
N CYS A 12 -8.33 12.71 3.63
CA CYS A 12 -8.47 11.64 2.66
C CYS A 12 -9.71 11.89 1.81
N ILE A 13 -9.55 11.92 0.49
CA ILE A 13 -10.63 12.08 -0.48
C ILE A 13 -10.62 10.93 -1.47
N ASP A 14 -11.80 10.63 -2.01
CA ASP A 14 -12.00 9.61 -3.03
C ASP A 14 -13.26 9.92 -3.84
N ASN A 15 -13.32 9.37 -5.06
CA ASN A 15 -14.49 9.52 -5.92
C ASN A 15 -15.65 8.66 -5.42
N LEU A 16 -16.84 9.24 -5.39
CA LEU A 16 -18.08 8.55 -5.04
C LEU A 16 -19.01 8.50 -6.25
N ASP A 17 -18.99 7.36 -6.93
CA ASP A 17 -19.94 7.05 -7.99
C ASP A 17 -21.11 6.20 -7.44
N MET A 18 -22.34 6.70 -7.59
CA MET A 18 -23.57 5.99 -7.23
C MET A 18 -24.48 5.84 -8.46
N GLU A 19 -24.86 4.61 -8.78
CA GLU A 19 -25.81 4.33 -9.86
C GLU A 19 -27.24 4.28 -9.31
N GLU A 20 -28.08 5.23 -9.73
CA GLU A 20 -29.52 5.09 -9.65
C GLU A 20 -30.00 4.25 -10.83
N ARG A 21 -30.33 2.98 -10.56
CA ARG A 21 -30.80 2.04 -11.58
C ARG A 21 -32.32 2.05 -11.70
N VAL A 22 -32.82 2.35 -12.89
CA VAL A 22 -34.25 2.29 -13.18
C VAL A 22 -34.60 0.87 -13.66
N HIS A 23 -35.59 0.23 -13.03
CA HIS A 23 -35.98 -1.14 -13.37
C HIS A 23 -36.61 -1.28 -14.75
N MET A 24 -37.39 -0.28 -15.20
CA MET A 24 -37.94 -0.21 -16.55
C MET A 24 -37.63 1.16 -17.15
N GLY A 25 -36.68 1.19 -18.09
CA GLY A 25 -36.32 2.42 -18.77
C GLY A 25 -37.44 2.91 -19.69
N SER A 26 -37.67 4.23 -19.70
CA SER A 26 -38.54 4.91 -20.66
C SER A 26 -37.86 6.18 -21.18
N VAL A 27 -38.42 6.84 -22.19
CA VAL A 27 -37.92 8.15 -22.62
C VAL A 27 -38.03 9.12 -21.44
N GLY A 28 -36.90 9.64 -20.96
CA GLY A 28 -36.82 10.50 -19.77
C GLY A 28 -36.52 9.79 -18.44
N THR A 29 -36.62 8.45 -18.39
CA THR A 29 -36.37 7.63 -17.20
C THR A 29 -35.30 6.59 -17.54
N GLN A 30 -34.04 6.95 -17.31
CA GLN A 30 -32.87 6.12 -17.58
C GLN A 30 -32.05 6.00 -16.30
N ASN A 31 -31.14 5.03 -16.25
CA ASN A 31 -30.16 4.97 -15.17
C ASN A 31 -29.42 6.31 -15.10
N ARG A 32 -29.19 6.79 -13.89
CA ARG A 32 -28.42 8.00 -13.63
C ARG A 32 -27.22 7.64 -12.79
N MET A 33 -26.07 8.20 -13.16
CA MET A 33 -24.88 8.14 -12.32
C MET A 33 -24.78 9.47 -11.59
N PHE A 34 -24.73 9.41 -10.27
CA PHE A 34 -24.24 10.50 -9.45
C PHE A 34 -22.72 10.38 -9.37
N HIS A 35 -22.04 11.48 -9.66
CA HIS A 35 -20.58 11.61 -9.59
C HIS A 35 -20.28 12.70 -8.57
N GLY A 36 -19.69 12.33 -7.44
CA GLY A 36 -19.24 13.29 -6.44
C GLY A 36 -17.91 12.89 -5.83
N THR A 37 -17.46 13.68 -4.87
CA THR A 37 -16.26 13.38 -4.09
C THR A 37 -16.63 13.38 -2.61
N TRP A 38 -16.10 12.40 -1.89
CA TRP A 38 -16.32 12.27 -0.47
C TRP A 38 -15.01 11.98 0.25
N GLY A 39 -15.02 12.05 1.57
CA GLY A 39 -13.79 11.98 2.32
C GLY A 39 -13.95 12.27 3.79
N TYR A 40 -12.81 12.36 4.46
CA TYR A 40 -12.76 12.73 5.87
C TYR A 40 -11.45 13.42 6.23
N ILE A 41 -11.52 14.14 7.33
CA ILE A 41 -10.38 14.72 8.02
C ILE A 41 -9.91 13.72 9.08
N HIS A 42 -8.61 13.42 9.11
CA HIS A 42 -7.97 12.63 10.18
C HIS A 42 -7.20 13.56 11.10
N VAL A 43 -7.60 13.67 12.37
CA VAL A 43 -6.87 14.44 13.37
C VAL A 43 -5.72 13.59 13.92
N PRO A 44 -4.44 14.00 13.75
CA PRO A 44 -3.32 13.24 14.28
C PRO A 44 -3.39 13.12 15.81
N SER A 45 -2.95 11.99 16.36
CA SER A 45 -2.96 11.79 17.81
C SER A 45 -2.09 12.83 18.52
N LYS A 46 -2.49 13.19 19.74
CA LYS A 46 -1.73 14.13 20.57
C LYS A 46 -0.29 13.66 20.77
N GLU A 47 -0.08 12.36 21.00
CA GLU A 47 1.24 11.76 21.17
C GLU A 47 2.13 11.92 19.93
N LEU A 48 1.53 11.78 18.73
CA LEU A 48 2.25 12.05 17.49
C LEU A 48 2.60 13.53 17.42
N LEU A 49 1.64 14.44 17.60
CA LEU A 49 1.86 15.89 17.52
C LEU A 49 2.90 16.39 18.53
N ASP A 50 2.86 15.90 19.77
CA ASP A 50 3.82 16.24 20.84
C ASP A 50 5.26 15.77 20.50
N SER A 51 5.40 14.79 19.61
CA SER A 51 6.70 14.28 19.15
C SER A 51 7.30 15.02 17.95
N LEU A 52 6.58 15.99 17.38
CA LEU A 52 6.96 16.72 16.18
C LEU A 52 7.44 18.13 16.51
N ASP A 53 8.49 18.57 15.84
CA ASP A 53 8.89 19.97 15.86
C ASP A 53 7.91 20.82 15.01
N PRO A 54 7.18 21.78 15.62
CA PRO A 54 6.22 22.62 14.91
C PRO A 54 6.86 23.52 13.83
N GLU A 55 8.15 23.86 13.93
CA GLU A 55 8.84 24.67 12.91
C GLU A 55 8.96 23.90 11.58
N GLY A 56 9.16 22.58 11.67
CA GLY A 56 9.17 21.66 10.52
C GLY A 56 7.79 21.34 9.94
N LEU A 57 6.70 21.82 10.56
CA LEU A 57 5.32 21.61 10.14
C LEU A 57 4.70 22.93 9.67
N THR A 58 5.32 23.57 8.67
CA THR A 58 4.83 24.82 8.08
C THR A 58 4.89 24.75 6.56
N LEU A 59 4.06 25.56 5.90
CA LEU A 59 4.10 25.71 4.44
C LEU A 59 5.47 26.22 3.96
N GLU A 60 6.07 27.13 4.72
CA GLU A 60 7.41 27.64 4.42
C GLU A 60 8.47 26.55 4.49
N ALA A 61 8.50 25.76 5.57
CA ALA A 61 9.47 24.66 5.73
C ALA A 61 9.32 23.62 4.60
N TYR A 62 8.08 23.31 4.19
CA TYR A 62 7.81 22.46 3.03
C TYR A 62 8.41 23.04 1.74
N HIS A 63 8.16 24.31 1.43
CA HIS A 63 8.71 24.91 0.22
C HIS A 63 10.25 25.05 0.26
N GLN A 64 10.81 25.39 1.42
CA GLN A 64 12.26 25.44 1.59
C GLN A 64 12.90 24.06 1.34
N SER A 65 12.27 22.98 1.80
CA SER A 65 12.77 21.61 1.59
C SER A 65 12.73 21.18 0.12
N LEU A 66 11.83 21.77 -0.69
CA LEU A 66 11.74 21.49 -2.13
C LEU A 66 12.77 22.24 -2.97
N LYS A 67 13.32 23.38 -2.52
CA LYS A 67 14.26 24.19 -3.32
C LYS A 67 15.46 23.41 -3.87
N PRO A 68 16.13 22.52 -3.09
CA PRO A 68 17.27 21.76 -3.59
C PRO A 68 16.91 20.70 -4.63
N THR A 69 15.63 20.32 -4.76
CA THR A 69 15.19 19.21 -5.63
C THR A 69 15.39 19.51 -7.12
N ALA A 70 15.37 20.78 -7.53
CA ALA A 70 15.59 21.18 -8.92
C ALA A 70 16.98 20.78 -9.44
N SER A 71 17.96 20.69 -8.55
CA SER A 71 19.35 20.27 -8.84
C SER A 71 19.67 18.86 -8.35
N MET A 72 18.71 18.17 -7.74
CA MET A 72 18.95 16.85 -7.14
C MET A 72 19.09 15.78 -8.23
N VAL A 73 20.23 15.11 -8.26
CA VAL A 73 20.43 13.93 -9.12
C VAL A 73 19.83 12.71 -8.43
N ILE A 74 18.86 12.08 -9.08
CA ILE A 74 18.25 10.85 -8.58
C ILE A 74 19.13 9.66 -8.99
N ASP A 75 19.85 9.10 -8.02
CA ASP A 75 20.65 7.88 -8.18
C ASP A 75 19.93 6.68 -7.54
N PRO A 76 19.97 5.47 -8.14
CA PRO A 76 19.44 4.25 -7.52
C PRO A 76 19.94 3.99 -6.09
N VAL A 77 21.14 4.44 -5.72
CA VAL A 77 21.69 4.41 -4.35
C VAL A 77 20.78 5.09 -3.33
N LEU A 78 19.99 6.09 -3.73
CA LEU A 78 19.04 6.76 -2.84
C LEU A 78 17.91 5.84 -2.35
N PHE A 79 17.65 4.77 -3.10
CA PHE A 79 16.70 3.70 -2.77
C PHE A 79 17.39 2.46 -2.21
N LEU A 80 18.70 2.47 -2.00
CA LEU A 80 19.38 1.37 -1.34
C LEU A 80 19.31 1.54 0.19
N PRO A 81 19.30 0.44 0.95
CA PRO A 81 19.41 0.47 2.40
C PRO A 81 20.62 1.29 2.88
N SER A 82 20.41 2.19 3.86
CA SER A 82 21.47 3.03 4.43
C SER A 82 22.35 2.34 5.48
N SER A 83 22.03 1.11 5.90
CA SER A 83 22.81 0.37 6.90
C SER A 83 22.78 -1.15 6.66
N SER A 84 23.81 -1.85 7.17
CA SER A 84 23.91 -3.32 7.20
C SER A 84 22.85 -4.02 8.07
N ALA A 85 21.98 -3.26 8.75
CA ALA A 85 20.91 -3.76 9.62
C ALA A 85 19.55 -3.96 8.90
N ASN A 86 19.48 -3.63 7.60
CA ASN A 86 18.30 -3.82 6.76
C ASN A 86 18.29 -5.22 6.11
N ASP A 87 18.42 -6.27 6.91
CA ASP A 87 18.45 -7.60 6.33
C ASP A 87 17.02 -8.04 5.97
N TYR A 88 16.64 -7.86 4.70
CA TYR A 88 15.43 -8.45 4.13
C TYR A 88 15.40 -9.98 4.33
N ALA A 89 16.54 -10.62 4.66
CA ALA A 89 16.56 -11.98 5.18
C ALA A 89 15.66 -12.18 6.40
N ALA A 90 15.54 -11.21 7.30
CA ALA A 90 14.66 -11.33 8.46
C ALA A 90 13.19 -11.47 8.03
N VAL A 91 12.79 -10.74 6.98
CA VAL A 91 11.46 -10.87 6.36
C VAL A 91 11.28 -12.27 5.79
N PHE A 92 12.19 -12.73 4.93
CA PHE A 92 12.11 -14.08 4.37
C PHE A 92 12.14 -15.17 5.44
N LYS A 93 13.04 -15.09 6.41
CA LYS A 93 13.13 -16.07 7.51
C LYS A 93 11.85 -16.11 8.32
N SER A 94 11.20 -14.97 8.55
CA SER A 94 9.88 -14.94 9.22
C SER A 94 8.79 -15.65 8.40
N GLN A 95 8.79 -15.45 7.08
CA GLN A 95 7.87 -16.10 6.15
C GLN A 95 8.13 -17.62 6.07
N ILE A 96 9.40 -18.04 5.97
CA ILE A 96 9.81 -19.45 6.02
C ILE A 96 9.41 -20.09 7.36
N THR A 97 9.66 -19.41 8.48
CA THR A 97 9.32 -19.90 9.83
C THR A 97 7.81 -20.14 9.95
N ARG A 98 6.99 -19.17 9.51
CA ARG A 98 5.53 -19.32 9.49
C ARG A 98 5.09 -20.51 8.64
N THR A 99 5.65 -20.68 7.45
CA THR A 99 5.35 -21.81 6.56
C THR A 99 5.74 -23.14 7.20
N LEU A 100 6.93 -23.22 7.81
CA LEU A 100 7.41 -24.44 8.48
C LEU A 100 6.46 -24.85 9.60
N ILE A 101 6.01 -23.91 10.45
CA ILE A 101 5.03 -24.18 11.52
C ILE A 101 3.67 -24.63 10.95
N LYS A 102 3.21 -23.99 9.87
CA LYS A 102 1.87 -24.24 9.33
C LYS A 102 1.75 -25.57 8.59
N TYR A 103 2.80 -25.97 7.85
CA TYR A 103 2.65 -26.98 6.79
C TYR A 103 3.66 -28.12 6.84
N VAL A 104 4.73 -28.03 7.63
CA VAL A 104 5.85 -28.97 7.52
C VAL A 104 6.21 -29.63 8.86
N ALA A 105 6.27 -28.88 9.96
CA ALA A 105 6.65 -29.43 11.25
C ALA A 105 6.12 -28.61 12.44
N THR A 106 5.90 -29.27 13.58
CA THR A 106 5.57 -28.62 14.86
C THR A 106 6.84 -28.48 15.70
N PRO A 107 7.17 -27.29 16.23
CA PRO A 107 8.32 -27.14 17.11
C PRO A 107 8.04 -27.75 18.49
N ALA A 108 8.97 -28.55 19.01
CA ALA A 108 8.89 -29.13 20.36
C ALA A 108 8.86 -28.07 21.47
N SER A 109 9.44 -26.89 21.22
CA SER A 109 9.38 -25.73 22.10
C SER A 109 9.31 -24.45 21.26
N ARG A 110 8.56 -23.46 21.73
CA ARG A 110 8.52 -22.12 21.12
C ARG A 110 9.66 -21.21 21.59
N ILE A 111 10.38 -21.60 22.64
CA ILE A 111 11.47 -20.81 23.21
C ILE A 111 12.66 -20.86 22.24
N GLY A 112 13.16 -19.69 21.86
CA GLY A 112 14.33 -19.56 20.98
C GLY A 112 14.08 -19.87 19.50
N LEU A 113 12.81 -19.99 19.07
CA LEU A 113 12.49 -20.10 17.64
C LEU A 113 12.84 -18.82 16.88
N CYS A 114 13.14 -18.97 15.59
CA CYS A 114 13.20 -17.84 14.67
C CYS A 114 11.91 -17.00 14.78
N PRO A 115 12.02 -15.66 14.73
CA PRO A 115 10.86 -14.77 14.83
C PRO A 115 9.82 -15.07 13.74
N LEU A 116 8.54 -15.04 14.12
CA LEU A 116 7.42 -15.13 13.16
C LEU A 116 7.17 -13.81 12.44
N ASP A 117 7.66 -12.71 12.99
CA ASP A 117 7.56 -11.39 12.42
C ASP A 117 8.96 -10.79 12.27
N PRO A 118 9.23 -10.05 11.18
CA PRO A 118 10.47 -9.30 11.07
C PRO A 118 10.52 -8.20 12.16
N PRO A 119 11.74 -7.76 12.55
CA PRO A 119 11.90 -6.72 13.57
C PRO A 119 11.10 -5.46 13.26
N THR A 120 10.47 -4.89 14.29
CA THR A 120 9.76 -3.62 14.19
C THR A 120 10.70 -2.50 13.77
N VAL A 121 10.25 -1.62 12.87
CA VAL A 121 11.03 -0.48 12.37
C VAL A 121 10.44 0.83 12.86
N GLU A 122 9.18 1.11 12.50
CA GLU A 122 8.49 2.33 12.93
C GLU A 122 6.98 2.03 12.94
N GLN A 123 6.43 1.86 14.14
CA GLN A 123 5.01 1.58 14.33
C GLN A 123 4.21 2.88 14.55
N VAL A 124 3.07 2.95 13.87
CA VAL A 124 2.03 3.94 14.10
C VAL A 124 1.30 3.58 15.39
N ASP A 125 0.82 4.61 16.09
CA ASP A 125 0.01 4.40 17.28
C ASP A 125 -1.32 3.71 16.94
N HIS A 126 -1.77 2.82 17.83
CA HIS A 126 -2.89 1.93 17.58
C HIS A 126 -4.21 2.44 18.14
N HIS A 127 -4.25 3.62 18.77
CA HIS A 127 -5.51 4.19 19.25
C HIS A 127 -6.46 4.44 18.07
N ALA A 128 -7.76 4.42 18.38
CA ALA A 128 -8.77 4.67 17.37
C ALA A 128 -8.59 6.09 16.80
N PRO A 129 -8.57 6.25 15.47
CA PRO A 129 -8.33 7.55 14.86
C PRO A 129 -9.49 8.50 15.14
N GLU A 130 -9.19 9.76 15.40
CA GLU A 130 -10.20 10.81 15.42
C GLU A 130 -10.46 11.24 13.98
N ILE A 131 -11.65 10.90 13.47
CA ILE A 131 -12.06 11.13 12.08
C ILE A 131 -13.33 11.96 12.04
N HIS A 132 -13.32 12.98 11.18
CA HIS A 132 -14.48 13.83 10.91
C HIS A 132 -14.86 13.72 9.44
N MET A 133 -16.02 13.11 9.16
CA MET A 133 -16.50 12.96 7.79
C MET A 133 -16.81 14.33 7.17
N LEU A 134 -16.33 14.53 5.94
CA LEU A 134 -16.71 15.69 5.13
C LEU A 134 -18.15 15.52 4.63
N ARG A 135 -18.79 16.65 4.29
CA ARG A 135 -20.05 16.59 3.54
C ARG A 135 -19.74 16.11 2.12
N LEU A 136 -20.66 15.33 1.57
CA LEU A 136 -20.60 14.92 0.17
C LEU A 136 -20.55 16.16 -0.72
N MET A 137 -19.61 16.16 -1.66
CA MET A 137 -19.40 17.20 -2.66
C MET A 137 -19.99 16.69 -3.98
N ASP A 138 -20.78 17.54 -4.64
CA ASP A 138 -21.34 17.24 -5.98
C ASP A 138 -20.27 17.35 -7.07
N GLU A 139 -19.13 17.94 -6.72
CA GLU A 139 -17.93 18.06 -7.52
C GLU A 139 -17.21 16.71 -7.68
N SER A 140 -16.69 16.41 -8.87
CA SER A 140 -15.96 15.16 -9.14
C SER A 140 -14.46 15.39 -9.28
N ASP A 141 -13.66 14.64 -8.53
CA ASP A 141 -12.19 14.65 -8.60
C ASP A 141 -11.61 13.92 -9.83
N ASN A 142 -12.45 13.33 -10.68
CA ASN A 142 -12.06 12.64 -11.92
C ASN A 142 -11.74 13.59 -13.09
N SER A 143 -11.71 14.91 -12.86
CA SER A 143 -11.36 15.89 -13.88
C SER A 143 -10.54 17.05 -13.29
N ALA A 144 -9.74 17.72 -14.14
CA ALA A 144 -8.92 18.86 -13.72
C ALA A 144 -9.76 20.05 -13.23
N GLU A 145 -10.93 20.26 -13.82
CA GLU A 145 -11.89 21.26 -13.37
C GLU A 145 -12.48 20.86 -12.01
N GLY A 146 -12.99 19.64 -11.93
CA GLY A 146 -13.68 19.17 -10.74
C GLY A 146 -12.79 19.03 -9.51
N ILE A 147 -11.52 18.61 -9.63
CA ILE A 147 -10.59 18.65 -8.48
C ILE A 147 -10.35 20.09 -7.99
N GLY A 148 -10.37 21.08 -8.88
CA GLY A 148 -10.30 22.50 -8.50
C GLY A 148 -11.52 22.92 -7.69
N GLN A 149 -12.71 22.51 -8.12
CA GLN A 149 -13.96 22.78 -7.41
C GLN A 149 -14.03 22.02 -6.06
N VAL A 150 -13.46 20.81 -5.98
CA VAL A 150 -13.28 20.07 -4.71
C VAL A 150 -12.42 20.87 -3.74
N MET A 151 -11.32 21.50 -4.18
CA MET A 151 -10.50 22.35 -3.31
C MET A 151 -11.30 23.55 -2.75
N GLU A 152 -12.13 24.19 -3.58
CA GLU A 152 -13.02 25.27 -3.16
C GLU A 152 -14.11 24.78 -2.20
N ALA A 153 -14.66 23.59 -2.44
CA ALA A 153 -15.63 22.95 -1.55
C ALA A 153 -15.02 22.62 -0.19
N LEU A 154 -13.78 22.10 -0.15
CA LEU A 154 -13.04 21.85 1.10
C LEU A 154 -12.79 23.15 1.86
N GLN A 155 -12.40 24.22 1.17
CA GLN A 155 -12.25 25.54 1.77
C GLN A 155 -13.57 26.02 2.39
N ARG A 156 -14.69 25.97 1.65
CA ARG A 156 -16.02 26.32 2.17
C ARG A 156 -16.43 25.48 3.38
N GLN A 157 -16.23 24.16 3.32
CA GLN A 157 -16.58 23.25 4.41
C GLN A 157 -15.73 23.48 5.67
N SER A 158 -14.49 23.96 5.51
CA SER A 158 -13.62 24.30 6.65
C SER A 158 -14.07 25.54 7.42
N GLY A 159 -14.86 26.44 6.78
CA GLY A 159 -15.27 27.72 7.34
C GLY A 159 -14.13 28.74 7.48
N LEU A 160 -12.95 28.46 6.90
CA LEU A 160 -11.80 29.36 6.89
C LEU A 160 -11.88 30.33 5.70
N GLU A 161 -11.38 31.56 5.88
CA GLU A 161 -11.19 32.48 4.77
C GLU A 161 -10.14 31.92 3.76
N PRO A 162 -10.23 32.26 2.46
CA PRO A 162 -9.31 31.75 1.44
C PRO A 162 -7.83 31.91 1.83
N GLU A 163 -7.43 33.07 2.33
CA GLU A 163 -6.05 33.35 2.72
C GLU A 163 -5.56 32.42 3.84
N GLU A 164 -6.46 32.05 4.76
CA GLU A 164 -6.14 31.15 5.88
C GLU A 164 -6.06 29.69 5.42
N PHE A 165 -6.97 29.26 4.53
CA PHE A 165 -6.98 27.90 4.00
C PHE A 165 -5.78 27.64 3.08
N PHE A 166 -5.53 28.55 2.13
CA PHE A 166 -4.43 28.45 1.17
C PHE A 166 -3.07 28.85 1.76
N GLY A 167 -3.06 29.59 2.87
CA GLY A 167 -1.84 29.92 3.62
C GLY A 167 -1.28 28.77 4.47
N ARG A 168 -1.99 27.63 4.56
CA ARG A 168 -1.58 26.45 5.36
C ARG A 168 -1.25 25.27 4.46
N LEU A 169 -0.28 24.46 4.87
CA LEU A 169 0.02 23.19 4.22
C LEU A 169 -1.16 22.22 4.37
N GLN A 170 -1.67 21.74 3.23
CA GLN A 170 -2.74 20.76 3.08
C GLN A 170 -2.13 19.41 2.67
N LEU A 171 -2.14 18.46 3.61
CA LEU A 171 -1.75 17.08 3.31
C LEU A 171 -3.00 16.31 2.87
N MET A 172 -3.02 15.91 1.61
CA MET A 172 -4.10 15.14 1.01
C MET A 172 -3.68 13.72 0.71
N GLU A 173 -4.63 12.81 0.81
CA GLU A 173 -4.48 11.40 0.49
C GLU A 173 -5.64 10.99 -0.40
N GLY A 174 -5.35 10.19 -1.42
CA GLY A 174 -6.33 9.69 -2.35
C GLY A 174 -5.69 8.64 -3.23
N ASP A 175 -6.46 8.15 -4.20
CA ASP A 175 -5.91 7.27 -5.22
C ASP A 175 -4.88 8.00 -6.10
N LEU A 176 -4.13 7.23 -6.89
CA LEU A 176 -3.11 7.81 -7.77
C LEU A 176 -3.73 8.66 -8.89
N GLY A 177 -4.94 8.32 -9.35
CA GLY A 177 -5.64 9.06 -10.41
C GLY A 177 -5.92 10.51 -9.99
N THR A 178 -6.49 10.69 -8.80
CA THR A 178 -6.77 12.00 -8.20
C THR A 178 -5.49 12.82 -8.04
N ALA A 179 -4.41 12.21 -7.53
CA ALA A 179 -3.11 12.87 -7.41
C ALA A 179 -2.56 13.33 -8.78
N GLN A 180 -2.68 12.51 -9.82
CA GLN A 180 -2.23 12.85 -11.17
C GLN A 180 -2.99 14.04 -11.75
N ILE A 181 -4.31 14.02 -11.63
CA ILE A 181 -5.19 15.09 -12.11
C ILE A 181 -4.87 16.39 -11.38
N PHE A 182 -4.71 16.34 -10.06
CA PHE A 182 -4.30 17.48 -9.25
C PHE A 182 -2.97 18.06 -9.73
N HIS A 183 -1.94 17.23 -9.91
CA HIS A 183 -0.62 17.71 -10.35
C HIS A 183 -0.62 18.27 -11.76
N ALA A 184 -1.41 17.70 -12.68
CA ALA A 184 -1.57 18.23 -14.03
C ALA A 184 -2.24 19.61 -14.00
N MET A 185 -3.34 19.74 -13.25
CA MET A 185 -4.03 21.01 -13.06
C MET A 185 -3.11 22.06 -12.42
N ARG A 186 -2.39 21.71 -11.36
CA ARG A 186 -1.43 22.62 -10.71
C ARG A 186 -0.36 23.12 -11.68
N SER A 187 0.14 22.24 -12.54
CA SER A 187 1.16 22.60 -13.54
C SER A 187 0.62 23.59 -14.58
N LEU A 188 -0.66 23.51 -14.94
CA LEU A 188 -1.32 24.45 -15.86
C LEU A 188 -1.60 25.81 -15.22
N ARG A 189 -1.84 25.85 -13.89
CA ARG A 189 -2.11 27.09 -13.15
C ARG A 189 -0.85 27.78 -12.62
N SER A 190 0.31 27.16 -12.76
CA SER A 190 1.59 27.69 -12.29
C SER A 190 2.36 28.36 -13.43
N PRO A 191 2.95 29.57 -13.22
CA PRO A 191 2.89 30.36 -12.00
C PRO A 191 1.60 31.19 -11.87
N SER A 192 1.13 31.41 -10.65
CA SER A 192 0.08 32.38 -10.34
C SER A 192 0.40 33.09 -9.02
N GLU A 193 0.12 34.40 -8.97
CA GLU A 193 0.25 35.22 -7.75
C GLU A 193 -0.81 34.90 -6.70
N HIS A 194 -1.92 34.28 -7.13
CA HIS A 194 -3.05 33.87 -6.31
C HIS A 194 -2.83 32.47 -5.74
N ALA A 195 -2.85 32.33 -4.41
CA ALA A 195 -2.58 31.07 -3.71
C ALA A 195 -3.66 30.01 -3.99
N GLU A 196 -4.91 30.46 -4.08
CA GLU A 196 -6.10 29.70 -4.48
C GLU A 196 -5.98 29.10 -5.89
N HIS A 197 -5.24 29.76 -6.79
CA HIS A 197 -5.03 29.28 -8.14
C HIS A 197 -3.81 28.37 -8.26
N ASN A 198 -2.69 28.72 -7.62
CA ASN A 198 -1.46 27.95 -7.75
C ASN A 198 -1.44 26.66 -6.92
N LEU A 199 -2.24 26.56 -5.84
CA LEU A 199 -2.37 25.36 -4.99
C LEU A 199 -1.03 24.77 -4.54
N ASN A 200 -0.03 25.64 -4.35
CA ASN A 200 1.30 25.27 -3.90
C ASN A 200 1.31 24.77 -2.46
N ASN A 201 0.25 25.08 -1.71
CA ASN A 201 0.04 24.65 -0.35
C ASN A 201 -0.48 23.22 -0.21
N VAL A 202 -0.81 22.53 -1.30
CA VAL A 202 -1.34 21.15 -1.26
C VAL A 202 -0.27 20.15 -1.69
N THR A 203 -0.17 19.06 -0.94
CA THR A 203 0.66 17.90 -1.28
C THR A 203 -0.13 16.61 -1.14
N PHE A 204 0.01 15.72 -2.13
CA PHE A 204 -0.68 14.43 -2.14
C PHE A 204 0.28 13.31 -1.74
N ALA A 205 -0.13 12.49 -0.77
CA ALA A 205 0.44 11.17 -0.56
C ALA A 205 -0.42 10.11 -1.27
N LEU A 206 0.22 9.03 -1.71
CA LEU A 206 -0.45 7.94 -2.39
C LEU A 206 -1.19 7.06 -1.38
N GLY A 207 -2.43 6.69 -1.69
CA GLY A 207 -3.19 5.71 -0.93
C GLY A 207 -2.42 4.39 -0.76
N ALA A 208 -2.23 3.96 0.49
CA ALA A 208 -1.40 2.80 0.78
C ALA A 208 -2.08 1.48 0.36
N ALA A 209 -3.41 1.40 0.43
CA ALA A 209 -4.14 0.25 -0.09
C ALA A 209 -4.12 0.21 -1.62
N HIS A 210 -4.40 1.31 -2.29
CA HIS A 210 -4.32 1.39 -3.76
C HIS A 210 -2.93 1.05 -4.28
N THR A 211 -1.88 1.50 -3.59
CA THR A 211 -0.49 1.16 -3.91
C THR A 211 -0.24 -0.35 -3.79
N LEU A 212 -0.65 -0.97 -2.67
CA LEU A 212 -0.56 -2.42 -2.46
C LEU A 212 -1.32 -3.17 -3.56
N TRP A 213 -2.57 -2.80 -3.83
CA TRP A 213 -3.45 -3.50 -4.76
C TRP A 213 -2.92 -3.49 -6.19
N ASN A 214 -2.58 -2.31 -6.72
CA ASN A 214 -2.17 -2.17 -8.11
C ASN A 214 -0.81 -2.83 -8.38
N ILE A 215 0.16 -2.67 -7.46
CA ILE A 215 1.49 -3.29 -7.62
C ILE A 215 1.38 -4.82 -7.46
N SER A 216 0.63 -5.30 -6.47
CA SER A 216 0.40 -6.74 -6.28
C SER A 216 -0.26 -7.38 -7.50
N GLN A 217 -1.25 -6.69 -8.10
CA GLN A 217 -1.92 -7.21 -9.28
C GLN A 217 -0.98 -7.33 -10.47
N THR A 218 -0.14 -6.32 -10.72
CA THR A 218 0.84 -6.40 -11.81
C THR A 218 1.88 -7.50 -11.55
N ILE A 219 2.34 -7.66 -10.30
CA ILE A 219 3.21 -8.78 -9.91
C ILE A 219 2.52 -10.12 -10.18
N LEU A 220 1.26 -10.29 -9.78
CA LEU A 220 0.51 -11.52 -10.03
C LEU A 220 0.38 -11.80 -11.53
N LEU A 221 -0.03 -10.80 -12.31
CA LEU A 221 -0.20 -10.93 -13.76
C LEU A 221 1.12 -11.28 -14.46
N LYS A 222 2.24 -10.69 -14.03
CA LYS A 222 3.58 -10.98 -14.56
C LYS A 222 3.96 -12.44 -14.36
N HIS A 223 3.56 -13.04 -13.24
CA HIS A 223 3.86 -14.43 -12.88
C HIS A 223 2.73 -15.42 -13.19
N LEU A 224 1.59 -14.95 -13.73
CA LEU A 224 0.41 -15.77 -13.92
C LEU A 224 0.69 -16.95 -14.84
N GLY A 225 1.43 -16.71 -15.93
CA GLY A 225 1.67 -17.67 -17.01
C GLY A 225 0.54 -17.69 -18.05
N ASN A 226 0.65 -18.61 -19.01
CA ASN A 226 -0.36 -18.80 -20.05
C ASN A 226 -1.33 -19.94 -19.68
N THR A 227 -2.57 -19.60 -19.32
CA THR A 227 -3.63 -20.55 -18.96
C THR A 227 -4.08 -21.45 -20.10
N SER A 228 -3.76 -21.11 -21.35
CA SER A 228 -4.08 -21.92 -22.53
C SER A 228 -2.96 -22.88 -22.94
N ALA A 229 -1.80 -22.82 -22.29
CA ALA A 229 -0.65 -23.65 -22.60
C ALA A 229 -0.47 -24.74 -21.53
N MET A 230 -0.71 -26.01 -21.91
CA MET A 230 -0.64 -27.16 -21.02
C MET A 230 0.78 -27.56 -20.59
N ASP A 231 1.80 -26.83 -21.00
CA ASP A 231 3.20 -26.97 -20.57
C ASP A 231 3.69 -25.76 -19.75
N ASP A 232 2.90 -24.67 -19.68
CA ASP A 232 3.20 -23.50 -18.86
C ASP A 232 2.97 -23.82 -17.38
N LEU A 233 3.94 -23.48 -16.53
CA LEU A 233 3.97 -23.77 -15.09
C LEU A 233 3.81 -22.50 -14.23
N GLY A 234 3.12 -21.48 -14.76
CA GLY A 234 2.85 -20.23 -14.07
C GLY A 234 1.99 -20.38 -12.81
N VAL A 235 1.72 -19.25 -12.15
CA VAL A 235 0.90 -19.21 -10.93
C VAL A 235 -0.49 -19.80 -11.14
N TRP A 236 -1.05 -19.74 -12.35
CA TRP A 236 -2.36 -20.32 -12.63
C TRP A 236 -2.47 -21.81 -12.24
N ARG A 237 -1.39 -22.60 -12.39
CA ARG A 237 -1.38 -24.00 -11.96
C ARG A 237 -1.42 -24.18 -10.47
N TYR A 238 -0.75 -23.31 -9.74
CA TYR A 238 -0.76 -23.34 -8.28
C TYR A 238 -2.17 -23.01 -7.78
N LEU A 239 -2.82 -22.02 -8.39
CA LEU A 239 -4.20 -21.68 -8.07
C LEU A 239 -5.15 -22.85 -8.37
N ASP A 240 -5.04 -23.46 -9.55
CA ASP A 240 -5.85 -24.62 -9.93
C ASP A 240 -5.67 -25.82 -8.97
N ALA A 241 -4.41 -26.14 -8.63
CA ALA A 241 -4.08 -27.19 -7.65
C ALA A 241 -4.63 -26.90 -6.24
N LEU A 242 -4.78 -25.63 -5.88
CA LEU A 242 -5.39 -25.19 -4.62
C LEU A 242 -6.92 -25.10 -4.71
N GLY A 243 -7.54 -25.44 -5.85
CA GLY A 243 -8.98 -25.31 -6.07
C GLY A 243 -9.46 -23.87 -6.25
N ILE A 244 -8.55 -22.94 -6.55
CA ILE A 244 -8.83 -21.52 -6.73
C ILE A 244 -8.86 -21.21 -8.23
N ARG A 245 -10.03 -20.80 -8.74
CA ARG A 245 -10.17 -20.40 -10.14
C ARG A 245 -9.33 -19.15 -10.45
N PRO A 246 -8.34 -19.21 -11.38
CA PRO A 246 -7.47 -18.06 -11.70
C PRO A 246 -8.24 -16.79 -12.09
N GLU A 247 -9.35 -16.93 -12.83
CA GLU A 247 -10.14 -15.80 -13.31
C GLU A 247 -10.74 -14.99 -12.15
N LYS A 248 -11.03 -15.64 -11.01
CA LYS A 248 -11.58 -14.96 -9.83
C LYS A 248 -10.52 -14.14 -9.09
N VAL A 249 -9.26 -14.54 -9.17
CA VAL A 249 -8.13 -13.89 -8.50
C VAL A 249 -7.63 -12.70 -9.33
N VAL A 250 -7.63 -12.85 -10.65
CA VAL A 250 -7.12 -11.84 -11.58
C VAL A 250 -8.10 -10.69 -11.80
N GLN A 251 -9.40 -10.91 -11.57
CA GLN A 251 -10.41 -9.85 -11.66
C GLN A 251 -10.15 -8.73 -10.63
N LYS A 252 -10.20 -7.47 -11.08
CA LYS A 252 -10.16 -6.24 -10.26
C LYS A 252 -11.43 -6.03 -9.42
N LYS A 253 -11.86 -7.06 -8.69
CA LYS A 253 -13.10 -7.04 -7.88
C LYS A 253 -12.84 -7.30 -6.41
N ASP A 254 -11.85 -8.12 -6.08
CA ASP A 254 -11.58 -8.54 -4.71
C ASP A 254 -10.07 -8.63 -4.48
N PHE A 255 -9.47 -7.49 -4.19
CA PHE A 255 -8.04 -7.38 -3.93
C PHE A 255 -7.62 -8.15 -2.66
N THR A 256 -8.53 -8.31 -1.69
CA THR A 256 -8.27 -9.11 -0.49
C THR A 256 -8.06 -10.57 -0.85
N LYS A 257 -8.96 -11.18 -1.65
CA LYS A 257 -8.79 -12.55 -2.14
C LYS A 257 -7.55 -12.70 -3.03
N MET A 258 -7.25 -11.68 -3.84
CA MET A 258 -6.05 -11.67 -4.67
C MET A 258 -4.78 -11.80 -3.81
N ILE A 259 -4.61 -10.95 -2.80
CA ILE A 259 -3.44 -10.98 -1.91
C ILE A 259 -3.38 -12.29 -1.12
N GLN A 260 -4.52 -12.79 -0.63
CA GLN A 260 -4.58 -14.10 0.05
C GLN A 260 -4.14 -15.25 -0.86
N ALA A 261 -4.56 -15.25 -2.13
CA ALA A 261 -4.14 -16.25 -3.10
C ALA A 261 -2.63 -16.17 -3.38
N MET A 262 -2.07 -14.96 -3.50
CA MET A 262 -0.62 -14.76 -3.63
C MET A 262 0.14 -15.30 -2.41
N GLU A 263 -0.35 -15.03 -1.20
CA GLU A 263 0.24 -15.55 0.05
C GLU A 263 0.20 -17.09 0.09
N LEU A 264 -0.92 -17.72 -0.28
CA LEU A 264 -1.04 -19.19 -0.35
C LEU A 264 -0.07 -19.81 -1.35
N VAL A 265 0.04 -19.24 -2.55
CA VAL A 265 0.99 -19.72 -3.58
C VAL A 265 2.44 -19.56 -3.10
N HIS A 266 2.74 -18.46 -2.42
CA HIS A 266 4.05 -18.22 -1.82
C HIS A 266 4.37 -19.26 -0.72
N GLU A 267 3.46 -19.48 0.22
CA GLU A 267 3.62 -20.44 1.31
C GLU A 267 3.71 -21.88 0.77
N ALA A 268 2.93 -22.26 -0.24
CA ALA A 268 3.03 -23.57 -0.89
C ALA A 268 4.42 -23.80 -1.52
N THR A 269 4.97 -22.76 -2.16
CA THR A 269 6.32 -22.83 -2.73
C THR A 269 7.38 -22.99 -1.64
N LEU A 270 7.28 -22.20 -0.56
CA LEU A 270 8.20 -22.29 0.59
C LEU A 270 8.10 -23.66 1.29
N ALA A 271 6.91 -24.24 1.38
CA ALA A 271 6.71 -25.56 1.96
C ALA A 271 7.44 -26.63 1.15
N HIS A 272 7.39 -26.55 -0.18
CA HIS A 272 8.17 -27.43 -1.05
C HIS A 272 9.69 -27.20 -0.86
N CYS A 273 10.15 -25.95 -0.82
CA CYS A 273 11.57 -25.64 -0.55
C CYS A 273 12.05 -26.22 0.80
N LEU A 274 11.24 -26.14 1.86
CA LEU A 274 11.56 -26.73 3.16
C LEU A 274 11.66 -28.26 3.08
N ARG A 275 10.73 -28.91 2.39
CA ARG A 275 10.77 -30.37 2.18
C ARG A 275 11.97 -30.82 1.37
N GLU A 276 12.39 -30.03 0.38
CA GLU A 276 13.64 -30.22 -0.38
C GLU A 276 14.90 -30.07 0.46
N VAL A 277 14.90 -29.17 1.45
CA VAL A 277 16.01 -29.06 2.43
C VAL A 277 16.03 -30.28 3.36
N MET A 278 14.85 -30.76 3.76
CA MET A 278 14.70 -31.93 4.63
C MET A 278 14.91 -33.28 3.91
N GLY A 279 14.91 -33.32 2.58
CA GLY A 279 15.00 -34.55 1.80
C GLY A 279 13.72 -35.40 1.83
N ILE A 280 12.56 -34.77 2.03
CA ILE A 280 11.23 -35.43 2.14
C ILE A 280 10.23 -34.95 1.08
N GLN A 281 10.70 -34.37 -0.02
CA GLN A 281 9.85 -33.83 -1.09
C GLN A 281 8.91 -34.87 -1.70
N GLU A 282 9.34 -36.15 -1.78
CA GLU A 282 8.56 -37.26 -2.32
C GLU A 282 7.71 -37.98 -1.25
N SER A 283 7.90 -37.65 0.03
CA SER A 283 7.13 -38.27 1.10
C SER A 283 5.66 -37.84 1.00
N PRO A 284 4.68 -38.67 1.41
CA PRO A 284 3.29 -38.24 1.52
C PRO A 284 3.14 -37.01 2.43
N ILE A 285 2.10 -36.21 2.20
CA ILE A 285 1.69 -35.14 3.13
C ILE A 285 0.73 -35.78 4.12
N GLU A 286 1.08 -35.76 5.41
CA GLU A 286 0.23 -36.24 6.50
C GLU A 286 -0.45 -35.06 7.21
N GLU A 287 -1.65 -35.28 7.76
CA GLU A 287 -2.36 -34.25 8.53
C GLU A 287 -1.64 -33.91 9.85
N VAL A 288 -0.96 -34.90 10.44
CA VAL A 288 -0.20 -34.74 11.67
C VAL A 288 1.23 -34.37 11.33
N LEU A 289 1.61 -33.13 11.65
CA LEU A 289 2.97 -32.64 11.39
C LEU A 289 3.97 -33.25 12.39
N PRO A 290 5.16 -33.68 11.94
CA PRO A 290 6.20 -34.21 12.80
C PRO A 290 6.66 -33.15 13.81
N VAL A 291 6.93 -33.58 15.05
CA VAL A 291 7.48 -32.72 16.08
C VAL A 291 9.01 -32.71 15.98
N ILE A 292 9.62 -31.53 15.85
CA ILE A 292 11.08 -31.38 15.73
C ILE A 292 11.66 -30.43 16.79
N PRO A 293 12.94 -30.60 17.20
CA PRO A 293 13.59 -29.68 18.13
C PRO A 293 13.67 -28.24 17.58
N ALA A 294 13.62 -27.24 18.46
CA ALA A 294 13.69 -25.82 18.09
C ALA A 294 15.01 -25.44 17.39
N SER A 295 16.13 -26.08 17.75
CA SER A 295 17.41 -25.90 17.05
C SER A 295 17.33 -26.36 15.59
N THR A 296 16.85 -27.58 15.36
CA THR A 296 16.60 -28.13 14.03
C THR A 296 15.64 -27.23 13.24
N PHE A 297 14.60 -26.71 13.89
CA PHE A 297 13.67 -25.77 13.28
C PHE A 297 14.38 -24.54 12.72
N ASN A 298 15.22 -23.90 13.52
CA ASN A 298 15.98 -22.71 13.12
C ASN A 298 17.02 -23.03 12.04
N ASP A 299 17.66 -24.20 12.12
CA ASP A 299 18.62 -24.66 11.12
C ASP A 299 17.94 -24.86 9.76
N LEU A 300 16.74 -25.45 9.72
CA LEU A 300 15.96 -25.60 8.50
C LEU A 300 15.57 -24.25 7.89
N VAL A 301 15.16 -23.28 8.72
CA VAL A 301 14.85 -21.92 8.26
C VAL A 301 16.07 -21.28 7.60
N ASN A 302 17.23 -21.35 8.25
CA ASN A 302 18.47 -20.77 7.74
C ASN A 302 18.96 -21.47 6.46
N GLN A 303 18.88 -22.79 6.39
CA GLN A 303 19.26 -23.56 5.20
C GLN A 303 18.32 -23.28 4.02
N CYS A 304 17.01 -23.23 4.25
CA CYS A 304 16.02 -22.88 3.23
C CYS A 304 16.26 -21.46 2.70
N TYR A 305 16.51 -20.50 3.59
CA TYR A 305 16.87 -19.14 3.19
C TYR A 305 18.14 -19.13 2.32
N ALA A 306 19.23 -19.75 2.80
CA ALA A 306 20.51 -19.76 2.10
C ALA A 306 20.42 -20.41 0.71
N ARG A 307 19.65 -21.52 0.59
CA ARG A 307 19.53 -22.30 -0.65
C ARG A 307 18.61 -21.68 -1.70
N PHE A 308 17.57 -20.95 -1.29
CA PHE A 308 16.52 -20.51 -2.22
C PHE A 308 16.19 -19.00 -2.17
N CYS A 309 16.43 -18.31 -1.06
CA CYS A 309 15.97 -16.92 -0.87
C CYS A 309 17.10 -15.89 -0.77
N SER A 310 18.36 -16.33 -0.70
CA SER A 310 19.52 -15.46 -0.60
C SER A 310 19.90 -14.82 -1.96
N PRO A 311 20.57 -13.66 -1.96
CA PRO A 311 21.14 -13.08 -3.18
C PRO A 311 22.08 -14.05 -3.92
N GLU A 312 22.85 -14.85 -3.17
CA GLU A 312 23.74 -15.88 -3.71
C GLU A 312 22.96 -16.99 -4.40
N ALA A 313 21.85 -17.46 -3.82
CA ALA A 313 20.97 -18.46 -4.43
C ALA A 313 20.43 -17.97 -5.78
N TRP A 314 20.04 -16.70 -5.85
CA TRP A 314 19.59 -16.09 -7.10
C TRP A 314 20.70 -16.03 -8.16
N LYS A 315 21.90 -15.54 -7.80
CA LYS A 315 23.05 -15.50 -8.71
C LYS A 315 23.41 -16.89 -9.27
N LEU A 316 23.39 -17.90 -8.40
CA LEU A 316 23.66 -19.29 -8.80
C LEU A 316 22.55 -19.84 -9.72
N ALA A 317 21.29 -19.52 -9.44
CA ALA A 317 20.17 -19.94 -10.27
C ALA A 317 20.18 -19.25 -11.65
N SER A 318 20.50 -17.95 -11.72
CA SER A 318 20.57 -17.19 -12.97
C SER A 318 21.71 -17.61 -13.88
N ALA A 319 22.78 -18.18 -13.32
CA ALA A 319 23.91 -18.72 -14.09
C ALA A 319 23.63 -20.10 -14.71
N ARG A 320 22.51 -20.76 -14.36
CA ARG A 320 22.14 -22.06 -14.94
C ARG A 320 21.66 -21.91 -16.37
N ALA A 321 21.92 -22.92 -17.21
CA ALA A 321 21.40 -22.96 -18.57
C ALA A 321 19.86 -22.99 -18.64
N CYS A 322 19.20 -23.57 -17.63
CA CYS A 322 17.74 -23.64 -17.56
C CYS A 322 17.19 -22.48 -16.69
N PRO A 323 16.32 -21.61 -17.23
CA PRO A 323 15.81 -20.44 -16.51
C PRO A 323 14.68 -20.76 -15.52
N LYS A 324 14.24 -22.02 -15.42
CA LYS A 324 13.08 -22.39 -14.59
C LYS A 324 13.28 -22.07 -13.12
N LEU A 325 14.46 -22.38 -12.57
CA LEU A 325 14.76 -22.09 -11.17
C LEU A 325 14.88 -20.58 -10.94
N SER A 326 15.61 -19.84 -11.79
CA SER A 326 15.75 -18.39 -11.61
C SER A 326 14.39 -17.68 -11.68
N ASN A 327 13.51 -18.08 -12.61
CA ASN A 327 12.15 -17.56 -12.69
C ASN A 327 11.32 -17.85 -11.42
N LEU A 328 11.43 -19.06 -10.88
CA LEU A 328 10.76 -19.43 -9.62
C LEU A 328 11.25 -18.57 -8.45
N LEU A 329 12.56 -18.39 -8.30
CA LEU A 329 13.14 -17.60 -7.21
C LEU A 329 12.76 -16.11 -7.31
N ILE A 330 12.67 -15.56 -8.53
CA ILE A 330 12.17 -14.19 -8.75
C ILE A 330 10.72 -14.07 -8.29
N ARG A 331 9.85 -15.02 -8.68
CA ARG A 331 8.46 -15.03 -8.19
C ARG A 331 8.38 -15.09 -6.68
N MET A 332 9.20 -15.94 -6.04
CA MET A 332 9.24 -16.05 -4.58
C MET A 332 9.62 -14.72 -3.93
N HIS A 333 10.60 -14.02 -4.48
CA HIS A 333 10.97 -12.67 -4.04
C HIS A 333 9.84 -11.67 -4.21
N ASP A 334 9.24 -11.58 -5.39
CA ASP A 334 8.19 -10.60 -5.66
C ASP A 334 6.95 -10.84 -4.78
N PHE A 335 6.55 -12.10 -4.60
CA PHE A 335 5.42 -12.45 -3.73
C PHE A 335 5.75 -12.19 -2.26
N SER A 336 7.01 -12.42 -1.84
CA SER A 336 7.48 -12.09 -0.49
C SER A 336 7.28 -10.59 -0.18
N THR A 337 7.54 -9.69 -1.14
CA THR A 337 7.35 -8.24 -0.93
C THR A 337 5.88 -7.88 -0.75
N VAL A 338 4.97 -8.52 -1.47
CA VAL A 338 3.51 -8.32 -1.34
C VAL A 338 3.00 -8.81 0.00
N VAL A 339 3.44 -10.00 0.42
CA VAL A 339 3.12 -10.57 1.73
C VAL A 339 3.61 -9.65 2.85
N GLU A 340 4.85 -9.16 2.75
CA GLU A 340 5.41 -8.26 3.75
C GLU A 340 4.70 -6.90 3.77
N ALA A 341 4.40 -6.29 2.63
CA ALA A 341 3.64 -5.03 2.60
C ALA A 341 2.29 -5.17 3.30
N ASN A 342 1.53 -6.23 2.99
CA ASN A 342 0.25 -6.51 3.63
C ASN A 342 0.38 -6.74 5.14
N ARG A 343 1.41 -7.47 5.59
CA ARG A 343 1.65 -7.75 7.02
C ARG A 343 2.14 -6.52 7.77
N ALA A 344 3.03 -5.72 7.18
CA ALA A 344 3.49 -4.45 7.71
C ALA A 344 2.32 -3.47 7.91
N MET A 345 1.44 -3.38 6.92
CA MET A 345 0.21 -2.57 7.00
C MET A 345 -0.68 -3.02 8.16
N LYS A 346 -0.98 -4.32 8.28
CA LYS A 346 -1.81 -4.86 9.39
C LYS A 346 -1.20 -4.62 10.76
N ALA A 347 0.13 -4.70 10.87
CA ALA A 347 0.88 -4.46 12.10
C ALA A 347 1.06 -2.97 12.43
N GLY A 348 0.62 -2.06 11.55
CA GLY A 348 0.83 -0.61 11.72
C GLY A 348 2.29 -0.19 11.59
N ASP A 349 3.17 -1.03 11.02
CA ASP A 349 4.60 -0.71 10.91
C ASP A 349 4.88 -0.01 9.58
N VAL A 350 4.74 1.32 9.58
CA VAL A 350 5.03 2.14 8.41
C VAL A 350 6.51 2.07 8.03
N GLY A 351 7.42 1.85 8.99
CA GLY A 351 8.84 1.70 8.71
C GLY A 351 9.13 0.49 7.80
N ARG A 352 8.53 -0.67 8.10
CA ARG A 352 8.60 -1.86 7.25
C ARG A 352 7.92 -1.62 5.90
N LEU A 353 6.77 -0.94 5.89
CA LEU A 353 6.07 -0.60 4.65
C LEU A 353 6.93 0.28 3.71
N ILE A 354 7.58 1.32 4.23
CA ILE A 354 8.45 2.20 3.42
C ILE A 354 9.67 1.45 2.89
N ARG A 355 10.20 0.46 3.62
CA ARG A 355 11.26 -0.42 3.09
C ARG A 355 10.77 -1.21 1.87
N ILE A 356 9.53 -1.73 1.90
CA ILE A 356 8.94 -2.38 0.72
C ILE A 356 8.73 -1.37 -0.42
N TRP A 357 8.19 -0.20 -0.14
CA TRP A 357 7.98 0.83 -1.17
C TRP A 357 9.28 1.30 -1.82
N THR A 358 10.37 1.29 -1.06
CA THR A 358 11.72 1.56 -1.58
C THR A 358 12.14 0.50 -2.59
N MET A 359 11.94 -0.79 -2.29
CA MET A 359 12.19 -1.87 -3.27
C MET A 359 11.24 -1.78 -4.47
N TRP A 360 9.96 -1.53 -4.23
CA TRP A 360 8.97 -1.37 -5.29
C TRP A 360 9.28 -0.19 -6.21
N SER A 361 9.87 0.89 -5.71
CA SER A 361 10.31 2.04 -6.53
C SER A 361 11.27 1.64 -7.65
N ILE A 362 12.09 0.60 -7.41
CA ILE A 362 12.98 0.00 -8.41
C ILE A 362 12.23 -1.07 -9.22
N MET A 363 11.52 -2.00 -8.55
CA MET A 363 10.85 -3.12 -9.22
C MET A 363 9.81 -2.64 -10.25
N THR A 364 9.05 -1.59 -9.93
CA THR A 364 8.01 -1.03 -10.81
C THR A 364 8.56 -0.50 -12.13
N GLN A 365 9.86 -0.18 -12.21
CA GLN A 365 10.49 0.22 -13.48
C GLN A 365 10.55 -0.94 -14.49
N SER A 366 10.57 -2.19 -14.00
CA SER A 366 10.67 -3.40 -14.82
C SER A 366 9.33 -4.10 -15.07
N LEU A 367 8.28 -3.71 -14.35
CA LEU A 367 6.95 -4.32 -14.42
C LEU A 367 6.08 -3.59 -15.45
N PRO A 368 5.59 -4.26 -16.51
CA PRO A 368 4.77 -3.62 -17.53
C PRO A 368 3.42 -3.17 -16.96
N GLY A 369 2.91 -2.03 -17.43
CA GLY A 369 1.57 -1.53 -17.08
C GLY A 369 1.48 -0.69 -15.80
N LEU A 370 2.60 -0.43 -15.10
CA LEU A 370 2.66 0.45 -13.92
C LEU A 370 3.24 1.84 -14.23
N THR A 371 3.03 2.37 -15.43
CA THR A 371 3.65 3.62 -15.92
C THR A 371 3.47 4.82 -14.97
N HIS A 372 2.35 4.90 -14.25
CA HIS A 372 2.11 5.96 -13.28
C HIS A 372 2.76 5.66 -11.92
N TYR A 373 2.56 4.47 -11.38
CA TYR A 373 3.20 4.06 -10.11
C TYR A 373 4.73 4.07 -10.19
N SER A 374 5.32 3.72 -11.33
CA SER A 374 6.77 3.78 -11.55
C SER A 374 7.32 5.21 -11.55
N ALA A 375 6.49 6.23 -11.79
CA ALA A 375 6.88 7.63 -11.67
C ALA A 375 6.59 8.21 -10.28
N TYR A 376 5.43 7.89 -9.71
CA TYR A 376 4.92 8.54 -8.49
C TYR A 376 5.42 7.90 -7.19
N LEU A 377 5.54 6.57 -7.12
CA LEU A 377 6.01 5.90 -5.90
C LEU A 377 7.45 6.30 -5.53
N PRO A 378 8.43 6.32 -6.47
CA PRO A 378 9.78 6.77 -6.14
C PRO A 378 9.84 8.22 -5.67
N ARG A 379 8.98 9.09 -6.24
CA ARG A 379 8.87 10.50 -5.78
C ARG A 379 8.40 10.56 -4.35
N LEU A 380 7.33 9.84 -3.98
CA LEU A 380 6.83 9.82 -2.62
C LEU A 380 7.88 9.26 -1.64
N VAL A 381 8.56 8.17 -2.02
CA VAL A 381 9.64 7.59 -1.19
C VAL A 381 10.76 8.60 -0.97
N LEU A 382 11.25 9.28 -2.00
CA LEU A 382 12.28 10.32 -1.84
C LEU A 382 11.78 11.51 -1.01
N MET A 383 10.51 11.90 -1.20
CA MET A 383 9.87 12.96 -0.43
C MET A 383 9.96 12.68 1.07
N ILE A 384 9.50 11.50 1.51
CA ILE A 384 9.44 11.16 2.94
C ILE A 384 10.76 10.64 3.53
N THR A 385 11.75 10.29 2.70
CA THR A 385 13.03 9.74 3.21
C THR A 385 14.23 10.66 3.05
N LYS A 386 14.19 11.63 2.12
CA LYS A 386 15.35 12.47 1.77
C LYS A 386 15.03 13.97 1.71
N ILE A 387 13.82 14.35 1.32
CA ILE A 387 13.52 15.75 0.94
C ILE A 387 12.81 16.50 2.06
N LEU A 388 11.71 15.96 2.61
CA LEU A 388 10.87 16.67 3.57
C LEU A 388 11.58 16.89 4.91
N PRO A 389 11.22 17.96 5.67
CA PRO A 389 11.65 18.13 7.04
C PRO A 389 11.29 16.89 7.88
N PRO A 390 12.14 16.46 8.84
CA PRO A 390 11.92 15.22 9.59
C PRO A 390 10.54 15.10 10.24
N SER A 391 10.01 16.19 10.82
CA SER A 391 8.67 16.22 11.40
C SER A 391 7.57 15.99 10.37
N LEU A 392 7.65 16.66 9.21
CA LEU A 392 6.66 16.51 8.15
C LEU A 392 6.73 15.14 7.48
N ALA A 393 7.94 14.61 7.28
CA ALA A 393 8.16 13.24 6.81
C ALA A 393 7.57 12.20 7.77
N LYS A 394 7.79 12.36 9.08
CA LYS A 394 7.20 11.49 10.11
C LYS A 394 5.67 11.59 10.10
N LEU A 395 5.12 12.80 10.04
CA LEU A 395 3.68 13.02 9.99
C LEU A 395 3.03 12.35 8.76
N MET A 396 3.61 12.54 7.57
CA MET A 396 3.13 11.92 6.33
C MET A 396 3.25 10.40 6.36
N ARG A 397 4.30 9.83 6.96
CA ARG A 397 4.40 8.38 7.14
C ARG A 397 3.34 7.86 8.10
N HIS A 398 3.22 8.46 9.28
CA HIS A 398 2.23 8.07 10.28
C HIS A 398 0.78 8.32 9.84
N SER A 399 0.55 9.14 8.80
CA SER A 399 -0.78 9.37 8.26
C SER A 399 -1.26 8.25 7.33
N LEU A 400 -0.37 7.40 6.78
CA LEU A 400 -0.72 6.36 5.81
C LEU A 400 -1.62 5.25 6.38
N LEU A 401 -1.50 4.96 7.68
CA LEU A 401 -2.17 3.84 8.34
C LEU A 401 -2.94 4.34 9.56
N VAL A 402 -4.07 3.70 9.84
CA VAL A 402 -4.92 3.96 11.01
C VAL A 402 -5.42 2.64 11.60
N SER A 403 -5.75 2.61 12.90
CA SER A 403 -6.38 1.44 13.55
C SER A 403 -7.84 1.73 13.90
N PRO A 404 -8.82 1.42 13.03
CA PRO A 404 -10.21 1.80 13.25
C PRO A 404 -10.80 1.28 14.57
N SER A 405 -10.29 0.15 15.04
CA SER A 405 -10.77 -0.50 16.27
C SER A 405 -10.01 -0.12 17.54
N GLY A 406 -8.93 0.64 17.43
CA GLY A 406 -8.07 0.92 18.59
C GLY A 406 -7.20 -0.26 19.04
N ARG A 407 -7.08 -1.34 18.25
CA ARG A 407 -6.39 -2.58 18.67
C ARG A 407 -5.02 -2.72 17.99
N PRO A 408 -4.00 -3.26 18.71
CA PRO A 408 -2.75 -3.65 18.09
C PRO A 408 -2.98 -4.67 16.96
N ASN A 409 -2.16 -4.60 15.91
CA ASN A 409 -2.26 -5.46 14.72
C ASN A 409 -3.61 -5.42 13.97
N HIS A 410 -4.41 -4.37 14.17
CA HIS A 410 -5.67 -4.18 13.44
C HIS A 410 -5.69 -2.84 12.69
N PHE A 411 -4.59 -2.59 11.97
CA PHE A 411 -4.41 -1.41 11.14
C PHE A 411 -4.91 -1.65 9.72
N VAL A 412 -5.36 -0.56 9.10
CA VAL A 412 -5.69 -0.49 7.68
C VAL A 412 -5.09 0.78 7.08
N ALA A 413 -4.99 0.82 5.75
CA ALA A 413 -4.67 2.05 5.05
C ALA A 413 -5.79 3.08 5.19
N LYS A 414 -5.43 4.36 5.18
CA LYS A 414 -6.40 5.46 5.28
C LYS A 414 -7.41 5.46 4.13
N ASP A 415 -6.92 5.28 2.90
CA ASP A 415 -7.74 5.18 1.69
C ASP A 415 -8.66 3.94 1.73
N PHE A 416 -8.21 2.81 2.29
CA PHE A 416 -9.09 1.65 2.49
C PHE A 416 -10.21 1.91 3.51
N LEU A 417 -9.95 2.70 4.55
CA LEU A 417 -11.00 3.09 5.49
C LEU A 417 -12.07 3.94 4.79
N LEU A 418 -11.66 4.87 3.90
CA LEU A 418 -12.59 5.65 3.09
C LEU A 418 -13.42 4.76 2.16
N GLU A 419 -12.80 3.78 1.51
CA GLU A 419 -13.50 2.80 0.67
C GLU A 419 -14.57 2.02 1.43
N ASN A 420 -14.32 1.68 2.71
CA ASN A 420 -15.34 1.05 3.55
C ASN A 420 -16.52 2.01 3.84
N HIS A 421 -16.25 3.29 4.07
CA HIS A 421 -17.31 4.30 4.23
C HIS A 421 -18.11 4.47 2.93
N ASN A 422 -17.43 4.56 1.78
CA ASN A 422 -18.03 4.62 0.45
C ASN A 422 -18.93 3.40 0.19
N TYR A 423 -18.46 2.19 0.53
CA TYR A 423 -19.26 0.97 0.44
C TYR A 423 -20.58 1.08 1.23
N TRP A 424 -20.52 1.51 2.49
CA TRP A 424 -21.72 1.62 3.32
C TRP A 424 -22.69 2.69 2.80
N LEU A 425 -22.19 3.83 2.34
CA LEU A 425 -23.03 4.87 1.75
C LEU A 425 -23.74 4.36 0.48
N LYS A 426 -23.00 3.71 -0.43
CA LYS A 426 -23.57 3.05 -1.62
C LYS A 426 -24.59 1.98 -1.24
N PHE A 427 -24.31 1.19 -0.21
CA PHE A 427 -25.20 0.13 0.26
C PHE A 427 -26.51 0.70 0.81
N PHE A 428 -26.46 1.77 1.62
CA PHE A 428 -27.65 2.44 2.13
C PHE A 428 -28.46 3.06 0.99
N PHE A 429 -27.81 3.83 0.10
CA PHE A 429 -28.44 4.46 -1.05
C PHE A 429 -29.20 3.44 -1.92
N ASN A 430 -28.57 2.31 -2.24
CA ASN A 430 -29.15 1.29 -3.12
C ASN A 430 -30.29 0.48 -2.49
N ARG A 431 -30.42 0.44 -1.16
CA ARG A 431 -31.39 -0.43 -0.46
C ARG A 431 -32.58 0.30 0.14
N THR A 432 -32.52 1.61 0.35
CA THR A 432 -33.62 2.35 0.98
C THR A 432 -34.78 2.64 0.03
N GLY A 433 -34.63 2.43 -1.29
CA GLY A 433 -35.71 2.53 -2.30
C GLY A 433 -36.24 3.95 -2.54
N ASN A 434 -36.12 4.82 -1.54
CA ASN A 434 -36.11 6.25 -1.68
C ASN A 434 -34.67 6.62 -2.01
N GLY A 435 -34.35 6.90 -3.27
CA GLY A 435 -33.23 7.78 -3.59
C GLY A 435 -33.53 9.06 -2.82
N SER A 436 -32.96 9.20 -1.63
CA SER A 436 -33.28 10.30 -0.74
C SER A 436 -32.96 11.55 -1.51
N GLN A 437 -33.95 12.44 -1.65
CA GLN A 437 -33.75 13.79 -2.16
C GLN A 437 -32.52 14.38 -1.47
N ILE A 438 -31.39 14.38 -2.17
CA ILE A 438 -30.19 15.13 -1.78
C ILE A 438 -30.47 16.58 -2.17
#